data_AF-A0A1X7MTR6-F1
#
_entry.id   AF-A0A1X7MTR6-F1
#
_cell.length_a   1.000
_cell.length_b   1.000
_cell.length_c   1.000
_cell.angle_alpha   90.00
_cell.angle_beta   90.00
_cell.angle_gamma   90.00
#
_symmetry.space_group_name_H-M   'P 1'
#
loop_
_entity.id
_entity.type
_entity.pdbx_description
1 polymer ?
#
loop_
_entity_poly.entity_id
_entity_poly.type
_entity_poly.pdbx_seq_one_letter_code
_entity_poly.pdbx_strand_id
1 'polypeptide(L)'
;MTLFMTKVWGWSVPVGPLQFSTKGWRENALDQLKAGDQIVLVGTMGDQTQDDMKGRLLGVMEPTDEPVMSLDFVEPRGSSDFVDGKYKWPFGLMNRRAWSLPDQPLLSGISERKFSMDSAQGIVPLTPEEEQRVRTLRWQEEKLLQLTAHAQERIAKKHGNAKRTAPPPTTRRTGVMHMRRAPAYTYAMRIRSADRLALKIGWAFDFRQRANQFNHSSMPDLGGLKYEPVWYHLWDTARLAYHMEQRLLLHFADHRHPANNEIITGVKEDELGRAWQNGVLRKL
;
A
#
# COMPACT_ATOMS: atom_id res chain seq x y z
N MET A 1 25.67 -9.26 5.67
CA MET A 1 24.45 -9.76 5.03
C MET A 1 24.28 -11.17 5.54
N THR A 2 23.34 -11.35 6.44
CA THR A 2 23.07 -12.60 7.14
C THR A 2 21.82 -13.25 6.56
N LEU A 3 21.81 -14.57 6.52
CA LEU A 3 20.67 -15.38 6.12
C LEU A 3 20.04 -15.96 7.38
N PHE A 4 18.75 -15.73 7.52
CA PHE A 4 17.94 -16.32 8.56
C PHE A 4 17.06 -17.41 7.94
N MET A 5 16.41 -18.19 8.79
CA MET A 5 15.32 -19.05 8.38
C MET A 5 14.08 -18.86 9.25
N THR A 6 12.93 -19.18 8.67
CA THR A 6 11.66 -19.31 9.37
C THR A 6 10.83 -20.44 8.75
N LYS A 7 9.90 -21.00 9.50
CA LYS A 7 9.02 -22.07 9.06
C LYS A 7 7.64 -21.54 8.68
N VAL A 8 7.12 -22.00 7.55
CA VAL A 8 5.87 -21.54 6.94
C VAL A 8 4.99 -22.70 6.52
N TRP A 9 3.71 -22.46 6.25
CA TRP A 9 2.79 -23.50 5.74
C TRP A 9 2.85 -23.64 4.22
N GLY A 10 3.49 -22.73 3.49
CA GLY A 10 3.63 -22.86 2.05
C GLY A 10 4.32 -21.68 1.40
N TRP A 11 4.34 -21.74 0.08
CA TRP A 11 4.88 -20.71 -0.80
C TRP A 11 3.92 -20.47 -1.96
N SER A 12 3.68 -19.20 -2.28
CA SER A 12 2.83 -18.77 -3.37
C SER A 12 3.52 -17.69 -4.19
N VAL A 13 3.22 -17.65 -5.49
CA VAL A 13 3.63 -16.59 -6.41
C VAL A 13 2.37 -15.93 -6.97
N PRO A 14 2.22 -14.60 -6.91
CA PRO A 14 3.17 -13.62 -6.38
C PRO A 14 3.39 -13.73 -4.86
N VAL A 15 4.58 -13.34 -4.40
CA VAL A 15 5.05 -13.55 -3.03
C VAL A 15 4.57 -12.43 -2.11
N GLY A 16 3.91 -12.80 -1.01
CA GLY A 16 3.44 -11.86 0.03
C GLY A 16 4.53 -11.31 0.95
N PRO A 17 4.16 -10.51 1.97
CA PRO A 17 5.09 -10.05 2.99
C PRO A 17 5.59 -11.21 3.86
N LEU A 18 6.67 -11.00 4.59
CA LEU A 18 7.05 -11.91 5.69
C LEU A 18 6.02 -11.77 6.83
N GLN A 19 5.27 -12.82 7.14
CA GLN A 19 4.13 -12.78 8.05
C GLN A 19 4.45 -13.29 9.46
N PHE A 20 3.77 -12.74 10.47
CA PHE A 20 3.90 -13.08 11.88
C PHE A 20 2.53 -13.13 12.57
N SER A 21 2.39 -14.06 13.52
CA SER A 21 1.17 -14.22 14.32
C SER A 21 0.93 -13.09 15.32
N THR A 22 2.00 -12.50 15.86
CA THR A 22 1.91 -11.41 16.83
C THR A 22 2.79 -10.23 16.43
N LYS A 23 2.42 -9.04 16.93
CA LYS A 23 3.21 -7.82 16.75
C LYS A 23 4.62 -7.95 17.34
N GLY A 24 4.73 -8.62 18.49
CA GLY A 24 6.01 -8.82 19.18
C GLY A 24 7.00 -9.66 18.36
N TRP A 25 6.53 -10.69 17.67
CA TRP A 25 7.40 -11.49 16.79
C TRP A 25 7.94 -10.70 15.61
N ARG A 26 7.11 -9.84 15.01
CA ARG A 26 7.54 -8.93 13.95
C ARG A 26 8.58 -7.92 14.46
N GLU A 27 8.36 -7.34 15.64
CA GLU A 27 9.29 -6.37 16.24
C GLU A 27 10.63 -7.02 16.59
N ASN A 28 10.61 -8.21 17.18
CA ASN A 28 11.83 -8.98 17.44
C ASN A 28 12.60 -9.35 16.15
N ALA A 29 11.89 -9.65 15.05
CA ALA A 29 12.54 -9.86 13.76
C ALA A 29 13.14 -8.56 13.20
N LEU A 30 12.42 -7.44 13.33
CA LEU A 30 12.89 -6.12 12.90
C LEU A 30 14.15 -5.68 13.64
N ASP A 31 14.26 -5.98 14.94
CA ASP A 31 15.45 -5.65 15.75
C ASP A 31 16.69 -6.47 15.35
N GLN A 32 16.50 -7.66 14.76
CA GLN A 32 17.57 -8.54 14.31
C GLN A 32 18.02 -8.26 12.87
N LEU A 33 17.08 -7.88 12.00
CA LEU A 33 17.32 -7.72 10.56
C LEU A 33 18.05 -6.42 10.23
N LYS A 34 19.01 -6.51 9.31
CA LYS A 34 19.65 -5.35 8.67
C LYS A 34 19.27 -5.29 7.20
N ALA A 35 19.42 -4.11 6.61
CA ALA A 35 19.17 -3.92 5.18
C ALA A 35 20.02 -4.89 4.34
N GLY A 36 19.36 -5.67 3.48
CA GLY A 36 19.97 -6.67 2.62
C GLY A 36 20.01 -8.07 3.21
N ASP A 37 19.69 -8.25 4.50
CA ASP A 37 19.54 -9.58 5.07
C ASP A 37 18.39 -10.34 4.41
N GLN A 38 18.52 -11.66 4.39
CA GLN A 38 17.64 -12.55 3.65
C GLN A 38 17.06 -13.61 4.59
N ILE A 39 15.89 -14.15 4.26
CA ILE A 39 15.20 -15.16 5.05
C ILE A 39 14.79 -16.31 4.15
N VAL A 40 15.25 -17.51 4.47
CA VAL A 40 14.85 -18.76 3.85
C VAL A 40 13.56 -19.25 4.50
N LEU A 41 12.58 -19.60 3.68
CA LEU A 41 11.33 -20.17 4.14
C LEU A 41 11.37 -21.68 4.03
N VAL A 42 11.03 -22.36 5.12
CA VAL A 42 10.99 -23.82 5.20
C VAL A 42 9.57 -24.29 5.48
N GLY A 43 9.05 -25.25 4.71
CA GLY A 43 7.75 -25.85 4.98
C GLY A 43 7.72 -26.53 6.36
N THR A 44 6.71 -26.25 7.17
CA THR A 44 6.52 -26.98 8.45
C THR A 44 6.14 -28.42 8.18
N MET A 45 6.31 -29.31 9.17
CA MET A 45 5.88 -30.70 9.09
C MET A 45 4.38 -30.91 9.43
N GLY A 46 3.65 -29.83 9.73
CA GLY A 46 2.24 -29.90 10.12
C GLY A 46 1.30 -30.15 8.94
N ASP A 47 0.08 -30.57 9.24
CA ASP A 47 -0.94 -30.96 8.24
C ASP A 47 -1.41 -29.80 7.35
N GLN A 48 -1.15 -28.56 7.75
CA GLN A 48 -1.46 -27.38 6.93
C GLN A 48 -0.49 -27.19 5.75
N THR A 49 0.71 -27.76 5.83
CA THR A 49 1.69 -27.70 4.74
C THR A 49 1.38 -28.80 3.73
N GLN A 50 1.42 -28.49 2.43
CA GLN A 50 1.29 -29.51 1.39
C GLN A 50 2.41 -30.56 1.51
N ASP A 51 2.10 -31.83 1.25
CA ASP A 51 3.03 -32.94 1.49
C ASP A 51 4.34 -32.82 0.71
N ASP A 52 4.27 -32.24 -0.49
CA ASP A 52 5.43 -31.97 -1.33
C ASP A 52 6.32 -30.82 -0.80
N MET A 53 5.80 -29.96 0.08
CA MET A 53 6.52 -28.83 0.70
C MET A 53 7.05 -29.13 2.10
N LYS A 54 6.57 -30.19 2.77
CA LYS A 54 6.91 -30.51 4.17
C LYS A 54 8.41 -30.68 4.36
N GLY A 55 9.00 -29.87 5.25
CA GLY A 55 10.41 -29.95 5.60
C GLY A 55 11.38 -29.47 4.51
N ARG A 56 10.89 -28.86 3.43
CA ARG A 56 11.72 -28.37 2.32
C ARG A 56 11.92 -26.87 2.36
N LEU A 57 13.03 -26.42 1.81
CA LEU A 57 13.29 -25.02 1.52
C LEU A 57 12.45 -24.60 0.31
N LEU A 58 11.56 -23.63 0.48
CA LEU A 58 10.59 -23.25 -0.56
C LEU A 58 11.03 -22.02 -1.34
N GLY A 59 11.59 -21.05 -0.64
CA GLY A 59 12.00 -19.77 -1.22
C GLY A 59 12.81 -18.92 -0.24
N VAL A 60 13.28 -17.79 -0.73
CA VAL A 60 14.04 -16.79 0.01
C VAL A 60 13.39 -15.43 -0.16
N MET A 61 13.30 -14.65 0.91
CA MET A 61 12.78 -13.28 0.89
C MET A 61 13.86 -12.31 1.38
N GLU A 62 13.92 -11.11 0.81
CA GLU A 62 14.68 -9.97 1.34
C GLU A 62 13.68 -8.96 1.91
N PRO A 63 13.37 -9.00 3.22
CA PRO A 63 12.46 -8.04 3.85
C PRO A 63 13.08 -6.64 3.98
N THR A 64 12.23 -5.63 4.07
CA THR A 64 12.58 -4.26 4.47
C THR A 64 12.27 -4.03 5.94
N ASP A 65 12.63 -2.85 6.43
CA ASP A 65 12.29 -2.33 7.74
C ASP A 65 10.86 -1.75 7.83
N GLU A 66 10.05 -1.88 6.77
CA GLU A 66 8.70 -1.29 6.73
C GLU A 66 7.66 -2.28 7.28
N PRO A 67 7.05 -1.99 8.45
CA PRO A 67 6.01 -2.84 9.01
C PRO A 67 4.69 -2.65 8.28
N VAL A 68 4.10 -3.77 7.88
CA VAL A 68 2.82 -3.86 7.17
C VAL A 68 1.86 -4.78 7.92
N MET A 69 0.60 -4.75 7.52
CA MET A 69 -0.39 -5.77 7.86
C MET A 69 -0.48 -6.75 6.69
N SER A 70 -0.60 -8.04 6.97
CA SER A 70 -0.76 -9.03 5.89
C SER A 70 -2.03 -8.79 5.06
N LEU A 71 -3.06 -8.21 5.69
CA LEU A 71 -4.30 -7.79 5.05
C LEU A 71 -4.16 -6.56 4.13
N ASP A 72 -3.00 -5.89 4.12
CA ASP A 72 -2.72 -4.80 3.19
C ASP A 72 -2.54 -5.28 1.75
N PHE A 73 -2.40 -6.58 1.52
CA PHE A 73 -2.13 -7.19 0.21
C PHE A 73 -3.38 -7.86 -0.36
N VAL A 74 -3.52 -7.79 -1.68
CA VAL A 74 -4.59 -8.46 -2.43
C VAL A 74 -4.17 -9.91 -2.67
N GLU A 75 -4.57 -10.82 -1.78
CA GLU A 75 -4.26 -12.24 -1.85
C GLU A 75 -5.55 -13.08 -1.70
N PRO A 76 -5.73 -14.18 -2.46
CA PRO A 76 -6.76 -15.16 -2.18
C PRO A 76 -6.46 -15.85 -0.86
N ARG A 77 -7.36 -15.76 0.13
CA ARG A 77 -7.20 -16.39 1.45
C ARG A 77 -8.24 -17.49 1.65
N GLY A 78 -7.81 -18.61 2.22
CA GLY A 78 -8.71 -19.69 2.57
C GLY A 78 -9.42 -19.41 3.90
N SER A 79 -10.58 -20.04 4.11
CA SER A 79 -11.26 -20.01 5.41
C SER A 79 -10.39 -20.59 6.53
N SER A 80 -9.49 -21.52 6.20
CA SER A 80 -8.49 -22.11 7.10
C SER A 80 -7.49 -21.12 7.69
N ASP A 81 -7.34 -19.94 7.09
CA ASP A 81 -6.34 -18.94 7.50
C ASP A 81 -6.88 -18.01 8.60
N PHE A 82 -8.14 -18.22 9.00
CA PHE A 82 -8.84 -17.45 10.02
C PHE A 82 -9.14 -18.32 11.25
N VAL A 83 -9.04 -17.71 12.43
CA VAL A 83 -9.53 -18.26 13.71
C VAL A 83 -10.42 -17.19 14.33
N ASP A 84 -11.66 -17.54 14.65
CA ASP A 84 -12.66 -16.60 15.20
C ASP A 84 -12.83 -15.33 14.34
N GLY A 85 -12.79 -15.49 13.01
CA GLY A 85 -12.89 -14.38 12.05
C GLY A 85 -11.65 -13.48 11.96
N LYS A 86 -10.56 -13.81 12.67
CA LYS A 86 -9.29 -13.07 12.61
C LYS A 86 -8.25 -13.84 11.83
N TYR A 87 -7.54 -13.15 10.94
CA TYR A 87 -6.44 -13.74 10.18
C TYR A 87 -5.31 -14.16 11.13
N LYS A 88 -4.78 -15.37 10.94
CA LYS A 88 -3.77 -16.00 11.83
C LYS A 88 -2.44 -15.25 11.89
N TRP A 89 -2.05 -14.55 10.82
CA TRP A 89 -0.77 -13.84 10.75
C TRP A 89 -0.96 -12.38 10.32
N PRO A 90 -1.61 -11.54 11.14
CA PRO A 90 -2.05 -10.22 10.70
C PRO A 90 -0.89 -9.23 10.52
N PHE A 91 0.28 -9.50 11.08
CA PHE A 91 1.44 -8.61 11.04
C PHE A 91 2.46 -9.09 10.01
N GLY A 92 3.14 -8.16 9.32
CA GLY A 92 4.23 -8.54 8.44
C GLY A 92 5.29 -7.47 8.21
N LEU A 93 6.36 -7.85 7.51
CA LEU A 93 7.39 -6.97 6.97
C LEU A 93 7.31 -6.98 5.44
N MET A 94 7.37 -5.81 4.83
CA MET A 94 7.32 -5.69 3.37
C MET A 94 8.55 -6.32 2.75
N ASN A 95 8.40 -7.05 1.65
CA ASN A 95 9.53 -7.61 0.92
C ASN A 95 10.05 -6.62 -0.12
N ARG A 96 11.38 -6.52 -0.23
CA ARG A 96 12.06 -5.82 -1.33
C ARG A 96 12.19 -6.72 -2.55
N ARG A 97 12.55 -7.98 -2.33
CA ARG A 97 12.75 -9.02 -3.33
C ARG A 97 12.39 -10.38 -2.76
N ALA A 98 12.09 -11.32 -3.64
CA ALA A 98 11.86 -12.71 -3.28
C ALA A 98 12.35 -13.64 -4.39
N TRP A 99 12.78 -14.84 -4.01
CA TRP A 99 13.24 -15.88 -4.91
C TRP A 99 12.62 -17.22 -4.55
N SER A 100 12.17 -17.99 -5.54
CA SER A 100 11.84 -19.40 -5.35
C SER A 100 13.12 -20.26 -5.39
N LEU A 101 13.05 -21.43 -4.76
CA LEU A 101 14.07 -22.47 -4.83
C LEU A 101 13.46 -23.67 -5.58
N PRO A 102 13.61 -23.75 -6.92
CA PRO A 102 12.89 -24.75 -7.72
C PRO A 102 13.16 -26.20 -7.31
N ASP A 103 14.39 -26.49 -6.86
CA ASP A 103 14.81 -27.85 -6.48
C ASP A 103 14.26 -28.28 -5.10
N GLN A 104 13.73 -27.33 -4.32
CA GLN A 104 13.16 -27.51 -2.99
C GLN A 104 13.85 -28.59 -2.13
N PRO A 105 15.15 -28.43 -1.80
CA PRO A 105 15.86 -29.44 -1.03
C PRO A 105 15.29 -29.55 0.39
N LEU A 106 15.44 -30.73 0.99
CA LEU A 106 15.08 -30.95 2.40
C LEU A 106 15.98 -30.12 3.31
N LEU A 107 15.41 -29.55 4.38
CA LEU A 107 16.16 -28.84 5.41
C LEU A 107 17.25 -29.73 6.03
N SER A 108 17.00 -31.02 6.18
CA SER A 108 17.98 -31.99 6.70
C SER A 108 19.24 -32.13 5.84
N GLY A 109 19.18 -31.80 4.55
CA GLY A 109 20.36 -31.73 3.67
C GLY A 109 21.17 -30.44 3.85
N ILE A 110 20.56 -29.40 4.40
CA ILE A 110 21.17 -28.09 4.63
C ILE A 110 21.72 -27.99 6.06
N SER A 111 20.98 -28.48 7.04
CA SER A 111 21.26 -28.34 8.46
C SER A 111 20.90 -29.60 9.26
N GLU A 112 21.78 -29.97 10.19
CA GLU A 112 21.53 -31.02 11.19
C GLU A 112 20.91 -30.46 12.48
N ARG A 113 20.75 -29.13 12.59
CA ARG A 113 20.21 -28.50 13.80
C ARG A 113 18.71 -28.80 13.93
N LYS A 114 18.29 -29.05 15.17
CA LYS A 114 16.86 -29.10 15.51
C LYS A 114 16.35 -27.69 15.74
N PHE A 115 15.56 -27.17 14.80
CA PHE A 115 14.93 -25.87 14.93
C PHE A 115 13.67 -25.97 15.80
N SER A 116 13.69 -25.29 16.96
CA SER A 116 12.61 -25.21 17.94
C SER A 116 11.37 -24.49 17.39
N MET A 117 10.32 -24.38 18.21
CA MET A 117 9.09 -23.68 17.84
C MET A 117 9.31 -22.19 17.52
N ASP A 118 10.39 -21.59 18.02
CA ASP A 118 10.77 -20.19 17.72
C ASP A 118 11.01 -19.98 16.23
N SER A 119 11.51 -21.01 15.52
CA SER A 119 11.66 -20.96 14.06
C SER A 119 10.33 -20.88 13.30
N ALA A 120 9.21 -21.25 13.92
CA ALA A 120 7.87 -21.13 13.31
C ALA A 120 7.15 -19.84 13.70
N GLN A 121 7.63 -19.13 14.72
CA GLN A 121 7.00 -17.89 15.20
C GLN A 121 7.81 -16.64 14.83
N GLY A 122 9.12 -16.76 14.66
CA GLY A 122 10.05 -15.68 14.32
C GLY A 122 11.10 -16.12 13.30
N ILE A 123 12.31 -15.55 13.41
CA ILE A 123 13.44 -15.85 12.53
C ILE A 123 14.62 -16.38 13.34
N VAL A 124 15.42 -17.26 12.74
CA VAL A 124 16.61 -17.85 13.37
C VAL A 124 17.80 -17.69 12.42
N PRO A 125 18.95 -17.14 12.86
CA PRO A 125 20.12 -17.03 12.01
C PRO A 125 20.67 -18.41 11.65
N LEU A 126 21.08 -18.54 10.38
CA LEU A 126 21.84 -19.70 9.91
C LEU A 126 23.31 -19.56 10.29
N THR A 127 24.00 -20.69 10.48
CA THR A 127 25.46 -20.69 10.61
C THR A 127 26.11 -20.39 9.26
N PRO A 128 27.39 -19.97 9.22
CA PRO A 128 28.09 -19.73 7.96
C PRO A 128 28.07 -20.91 6.98
N GLU A 129 28.16 -22.14 7.50
CA GLU A 129 28.14 -23.37 6.70
C GLU A 129 26.75 -23.62 6.10
N GLU A 130 25.69 -23.41 6.88
CA GLU A 130 24.31 -23.50 6.43
C GLU A 130 24.02 -22.44 5.36
N GLU A 131 24.47 -21.21 5.60
CA GLU A 131 24.40 -20.10 4.64
C GLU A 131 25.02 -20.45 3.31
N GLN A 132 26.25 -20.97 3.34
CA GLN A 132 26.97 -21.34 2.13
C GLN A 132 26.20 -22.41 1.34
N ARG A 133 25.64 -23.42 2.01
CA ARG A 133 24.84 -24.47 1.36
C ARG A 133 23.55 -23.93 0.74
N VAL A 134 22.89 -22.94 1.34
CA VAL A 134 21.70 -22.34 0.71
C VAL A 134 22.09 -21.47 -0.49
N ARG A 135 23.21 -20.76 -0.41
CA ARG A 135 23.68 -19.88 -1.50
C ARG A 135 24.15 -20.64 -2.74
N THR A 136 24.51 -21.92 -2.62
CA THR A 136 24.84 -22.76 -3.80
C THR A 136 23.61 -23.28 -4.53
N LEU A 137 22.41 -23.16 -3.94
CA LEU A 137 21.16 -23.55 -4.59
C LEU A 137 20.82 -22.59 -5.73
N ARG A 138 19.99 -23.07 -6.67
CA ARG A 138 19.44 -22.22 -7.72
C ARG A 138 18.32 -21.34 -7.17
N TRP A 139 18.49 -20.02 -7.27
CA TRP A 139 17.49 -19.04 -6.87
C TRP A 139 16.85 -18.43 -8.12
N GLN A 140 15.52 -18.36 -8.13
CA GLN A 140 14.76 -17.76 -9.23
C GLN A 140 13.94 -16.59 -8.71
N GLU A 141 14.18 -15.37 -9.23
CA GLU A 141 13.48 -14.18 -8.75
C GLU A 141 11.99 -14.22 -9.08
N GLU A 142 11.14 -13.92 -8.10
CA GLU A 142 9.69 -14.00 -8.20
C GLU A 142 9.01 -12.64 -8.06
N LYS A 143 7.80 -12.54 -8.61
CA LYS A 143 6.97 -11.34 -8.49
C LYS A 143 6.46 -11.20 -7.05
N LEU A 144 6.42 -9.98 -6.53
CA LEU A 144 5.84 -9.66 -5.23
C LEU A 144 4.34 -9.31 -5.35
N LEU A 145 3.57 -9.64 -4.33
CA LEU A 145 2.19 -9.17 -4.18
C LEU A 145 2.16 -7.65 -4.10
N GLN A 146 1.14 -7.08 -4.73
CA GLN A 146 0.90 -5.65 -4.69
C GLN A 146 0.11 -5.30 -3.43
N LEU A 147 0.53 -4.21 -2.80
CA LEU A 147 -0.26 -3.55 -1.77
C LEU A 147 -1.58 -3.07 -2.37
N THR A 148 -2.63 -3.14 -1.57
CA THR A 148 -3.89 -2.43 -1.81
C THR A 148 -3.65 -0.93 -1.91
N ALA A 149 -4.47 -0.23 -2.68
CA ALA A 149 -4.37 1.23 -2.82
C ALA A 149 -4.41 1.95 -1.45
N HIS A 150 -5.24 1.48 -0.52
CA HIS A 150 -5.31 2.01 0.83
C HIS A 150 -3.99 1.87 1.60
N ALA A 151 -3.36 0.69 1.53
CA ALA A 151 -2.09 0.45 2.19
C ALA A 151 -0.93 1.27 1.57
N GLN A 152 -0.90 1.39 0.23
CA GLN A 152 0.05 2.24 -0.47
C GLN A 152 -0.07 3.70 0.00
N GLU A 153 -1.29 4.22 0.12
CA GLU A 153 -1.53 5.58 0.62
C GLU A 153 -1.09 5.76 2.09
N ARG A 154 -1.34 4.76 2.95
CA ARG A 154 -0.92 4.80 4.36
C ARG A 154 0.60 4.82 4.49
N ILE A 155 1.31 3.97 3.75
CA ILE A 155 2.78 3.91 3.75
C ILE A 155 3.37 5.20 3.18
N ALA A 156 2.80 5.73 2.08
CA ALA A 156 3.21 7.02 1.52
C ALA A 156 3.06 8.18 2.53
N LYS A 157 1.95 8.22 3.28
CA LYS A 157 1.73 9.20 4.36
C LYS A 157 2.77 9.07 5.48
N LYS A 158 3.13 7.84 5.87
CA LYS A 158 4.12 7.56 6.93
C LYS A 158 5.53 8.01 6.55
N HIS A 159 5.95 7.75 5.31
CA HIS A 159 7.28 8.11 4.79
C HIS A 159 7.41 9.56 4.32
N GLY A 160 6.44 10.42 4.65
CA GLY A 160 6.53 11.84 4.34
C GLY A 160 6.41 12.16 2.84
N ASN A 161 5.89 11.25 2.02
CA ASN A 161 5.32 11.64 0.73
C ASN A 161 4.04 12.41 1.02
N ALA A 162 4.27 13.70 1.24
CA ALA A 162 3.38 14.83 1.43
C ALA A 162 1.93 14.48 1.72
N LYS A 163 1.42 15.07 2.83
CA LYS A 163 0.03 15.55 2.88
C LYS A 163 -0.39 15.91 1.45
N ARG A 164 -1.37 15.20 0.88
CA ARG A 164 -2.08 15.63 -0.33
C ARG A 164 -2.85 16.91 0.05
N THR A 165 -2.13 18.00 0.25
CA THR A 165 -2.44 19.24 -0.44
C THR A 165 -2.07 18.99 -1.88
N ALA A 166 -2.99 19.28 -2.80
CA ALA A 166 -2.73 19.35 -4.23
C ALA A 166 -1.30 19.85 -4.46
N PRO A 167 -0.50 19.18 -5.30
CA PRO A 167 0.88 19.60 -5.49
C PRO A 167 0.87 21.09 -5.83
N PRO A 168 1.52 21.97 -5.04
CA PRO A 168 1.80 23.29 -5.55
C PRO A 168 2.59 23.07 -6.85
N PRO A 169 2.30 23.79 -7.94
CA PRO A 169 2.90 23.51 -9.24
C PRO A 169 4.42 23.44 -9.10
N THR A 170 4.96 22.22 -9.11
CA THR A 170 6.36 21.94 -8.80
C THR A 170 7.26 22.63 -9.81
N THR A 171 8.03 23.61 -9.34
CA THR A 171 8.96 24.43 -10.14
C THR A 171 10.30 23.77 -10.42
N ARG A 172 10.50 22.50 -10.06
CA ARG A 172 11.77 21.77 -10.27
C ARG A 172 11.57 20.50 -11.10
N ARG A 173 11.17 20.70 -12.35
CA ARG A 173 11.55 19.89 -13.50
C ARG A 173 11.62 20.84 -14.67
N THR A 174 12.74 20.82 -15.38
CA THR A 174 13.16 21.71 -16.47
C THR A 174 12.20 21.77 -17.68
N GLY A 175 11.03 21.10 -17.65
CA GLY A 175 10.05 21.08 -18.74
C GLY A 175 8.68 21.74 -18.46
N VAL A 176 8.43 22.36 -17.30
CA VAL A 176 7.05 22.75 -16.87
C VAL A 176 6.79 24.26 -16.84
N MET A 177 7.71 25.12 -17.31
CA MET A 177 7.43 26.56 -17.36
C MET A 177 6.23 26.93 -18.26
N HIS A 178 5.92 26.12 -19.28
CA HIS A 178 4.79 26.36 -20.19
C HIS A 178 3.41 25.99 -19.61
N MET A 179 3.32 25.07 -18.64
CA MET A 179 2.01 24.58 -18.15
C MET A 179 1.32 25.52 -17.15
N ARG A 180 2.05 26.47 -16.54
CA ARG A 180 1.45 27.44 -15.59
C ARG A 180 0.50 28.42 -16.25
N ARG A 181 0.67 28.67 -17.55
CA ARG A 181 -0.17 29.56 -18.36
C ARG A 181 -1.23 28.81 -19.18
N ALA A 182 -1.25 27.48 -19.11
CA ALA A 182 -2.24 26.70 -19.82
C ALA A 182 -3.61 26.77 -19.10
N PRO A 183 -4.72 26.83 -19.84
CA PRO A 183 -6.05 26.81 -19.25
C PRO A 183 -6.29 25.55 -18.43
N ALA A 184 -6.96 25.67 -17.29
CA ALA A 184 -7.27 24.54 -16.42
C ALA A 184 -8.59 24.75 -15.68
N TYR A 185 -9.19 23.66 -15.23
CA TYR A 185 -10.44 23.67 -14.50
C TYR A 185 -10.22 23.62 -13.00
N THR A 186 -10.96 24.40 -12.23
CA THR A 186 -11.32 23.99 -10.86
C THR A 186 -12.58 23.14 -10.94
N TYR A 187 -12.70 22.09 -10.15
CA TYR A 187 -13.88 21.22 -10.09
C TYR A 187 -14.31 20.89 -8.66
N ALA A 188 -15.58 20.53 -8.51
CA ALA A 188 -16.14 19.82 -7.38
C ALA A 188 -16.77 18.51 -7.87
N MET A 189 -16.41 17.39 -7.25
CA MET A 189 -16.97 16.07 -7.53
C MET A 189 -17.74 15.57 -6.32
N ARG A 190 -19.01 15.19 -6.51
CA ARG A 190 -19.80 14.50 -5.49
C ARG A 190 -19.30 13.08 -5.33
N ILE A 191 -19.05 12.68 -4.09
CA ILE A 191 -18.68 11.32 -3.71
C ILE A 191 -19.97 10.62 -3.27
N ARG A 192 -20.42 9.64 -4.04
CA ARG A 192 -21.59 8.83 -3.66
C ARG A 192 -21.16 7.66 -2.79
N SER A 193 -21.56 7.70 -1.53
CA SER A 193 -21.63 6.57 -0.59
C SER A 193 -22.98 6.64 0.14
N ALA A 194 -23.46 5.53 0.68
CA ALA A 194 -24.87 5.33 1.02
C ALA A 194 -25.48 6.24 2.11
N ASP A 195 -24.73 7.07 2.86
CA ASP A 195 -25.32 7.76 4.03
C ASP A 195 -25.06 9.28 4.18
N ARG A 196 -24.08 9.91 3.50
CA ARG A 196 -23.79 11.36 3.69
C ARG A 196 -23.24 12.04 2.43
N LEU A 197 -23.62 13.31 2.22
CA LEU A 197 -23.08 14.15 1.16
C LEU A 197 -21.61 14.52 1.44
N ALA A 198 -20.73 14.08 0.55
CA ALA A 198 -19.31 14.41 0.55
C ALA A 198 -18.88 14.92 -0.84
N LEU A 199 -18.02 15.94 -0.85
CA LEU A 199 -17.58 16.61 -2.07
C LEU A 199 -16.06 16.68 -2.10
N LYS A 200 -15.47 16.32 -3.23
CA LYS A 200 -14.05 16.51 -3.51
C LYS A 200 -13.85 17.77 -4.35
N ILE A 201 -13.09 18.73 -3.84
CA ILE A 201 -12.68 19.93 -4.56
C ILE A 201 -11.26 19.72 -5.11
N GLY A 202 -10.99 20.18 -6.32
CA GLY A 202 -9.66 20.10 -6.91
C GLY A 202 -9.51 20.93 -8.17
N TRP A 203 -8.36 20.84 -8.82
CA TRP A 203 -8.14 21.38 -10.15
C TRP A 203 -7.46 20.36 -11.08
N ALA A 204 -7.67 20.50 -12.39
CA ALA A 204 -7.04 19.66 -13.42
C ALA A 204 -7.11 20.33 -14.79
N PHE A 205 -6.22 19.95 -15.71
CA PHE A 205 -6.33 20.34 -17.13
C PHE A 205 -7.56 19.71 -17.80
N ASP A 206 -7.93 18.51 -17.38
CA ASP A 206 -9.16 17.82 -17.79
C ASP A 206 -9.83 17.21 -16.54
N PHE A 207 -10.94 17.80 -16.11
CA PHE A 207 -11.67 17.32 -14.94
C PHE A 207 -12.41 15.99 -15.19
N ARG A 208 -12.76 15.66 -16.43
CA ARG A 208 -13.44 14.40 -16.79
C ARG A 208 -12.46 13.25 -16.75
N GLN A 209 -11.29 13.43 -17.37
CA GLN A 209 -10.20 12.47 -17.26
C GLN A 209 -9.82 12.25 -15.79
N ARG A 210 -9.79 13.32 -14.99
CA ARG A 210 -9.52 13.23 -13.56
C ARG A 210 -10.60 12.45 -12.79
N ALA A 211 -11.87 12.64 -13.13
CA ALA A 211 -12.98 11.87 -12.55
C ALA A 211 -12.87 10.38 -12.90
N ASN A 212 -12.53 10.06 -14.15
CA ASN A 212 -12.32 8.69 -14.62
C ASN A 212 -11.17 8.01 -13.87
N GLN A 213 -10.07 8.73 -13.60
CA GLN A 213 -8.97 8.21 -12.78
C GLN A 213 -9.43 7.85 -11.37
N PHE A 214 -10.22 8.73 -10.72
CA PHE A 214 -10.73 8.43 -9.39
C PHE A 214 -11.70 7.23 -9.40
N ASN A 215 -12.63 7.18 -10.35
CA ASN A 215 -13.58 6.09 -10.48
C ASN A 215 -12.90 4.76 -10.82
N HIS A 216 -11.85 4.78 -11.64
CA HIS A 216 -11.07 3.58 -11.94
C HIS A 216 -10.39 3.04 -10.67
N SER A 217 -9.79 3.91 -9.86
CA SER A 217 -9.15 3.53 -8.60
C SER A 217 -10.16 3.11 -7.52
N SER A 218 -11.37 3.67 -7.53
CA SER A 218 -12.38 3.38 -6.52
C SER A 218 -13.29 2.19 -6.87
N MET A 219 -13.26 1.68 -8.11
CA MET A 219 -14.03 0.50 -8.55
C MET A 219 -15.52 0.53 -8.13
N PRO A 220 -16.30 1.55 -8.55
CA PRO A 220 -17.68 1.72 -8.11
C PRO A 220 -18.59 0.53 -8.48
N ASP A 221 -18.30 -0.18 -9.57
CA ASP A 221 -19.06 -1.37 -9.99
C ASP A 221 -18.89 -2.57 -9.03
N LEU A 222 -17.87 -2.53 -8.15
CA LEU A 222 -17.63 -3.54 -7.10
C LEU A 222 -18.02 -3.03 -5.70
N GLY A 223 -18.86 -2.00 -5.62
CA GLY A 223 -19.34 -1.43 -4.35
C GLY A 223 -18.45 -0.33 -3.75
N GLY A 224 -17.45 0.14 -4.50
CA GLY A 224 -16.63 1.28 -4.08
C GLY A 224 -17.26 2.65 -4.36
N LEU A 225 -16.57 3.72 -3.96
CA LEU A 225 -17.09 5.09 -4.05
C LEU A 225 -17.20 5.55 -5.51
N LYS A 226 -18.25 6.30 -5.85
CA LYS A 226 -18.37 6.93 -7.17
C LYS A 226 -18.15 8.44 -7.09
N TYR A 227 -17.25 8.96 -7.90
CA TYR A 227 -16.94 10.37 -8.08
C TYR A 227 -17.66 10.92 -9.31
N GLU A 228 -18.59 11.84 -9.08
CA GLU A 228 -19.40 12.47 -10.11
C GLU A 228 -19.08 13.97 -10.16
N PRO A 229 -18.49 14.50 -11.25
CA PRO A 229 -18.32 15.94 -11.42
C PRO A 229 -19.67 16.64 -11.33
N VAL A 230 -19.81 17.54 -10.36
CA VAL A 230 -21.01 18.35 -10.20
C VAL A 230 -20.78 19.75 -10.69
N TRP A 231 -19.68 20.39 -10.31
CA TRP A 231 -19.31 21.72 -10.81
C TRP A 231 -17.88 21.78 -11.30
N TYR A 232 -17.67 22.70 -12.24
CA TYR A 232 -16.38 22.97 -12.82
C TYR A 232 -16.37 24.37 -13.42
N HIS A 233 -15.19 24.98 -13.47
CA HIS A 233 -14.99 26.29 -14.07
C HIS A 233 -13.62 26.33 -14.74
N LEU A 234 -13.59 26.72 -16.02
CA LEU A 234 -12.36 26.88 -16.79
C LEU A 234 -11.73 28.23 -16.47
N TRP A 235 -10.44 28.22 -16.16
CA TRP A 235 -9.62 29.40 -15.97
C TRP A 235 -8.59 29.49 -17.08
N ASP A 236 -8.20 30.71 -17.44
CA ASP A 236 -7.16 30.98 -18.44
C ASP A 236 -5.80 30.39 -18.05
N THR A 237 -5.58 30.16 -16.75
CA THR A 237 -4.32 29.59 -16.26
C THR A 237 -4.55 28.59 -15.13
N ALA A 238 -3.72 27.55 -15.11
CA ALA A 238 -3.62 26.59 -14.00
C ALA A 238 -3.41 27.27 -12.65
N ARG A 239 -2.71 28.42 -12.61
CA ARG A 239 -2.51 29.20 -11.40
C ARG A 239 -3.82 29.75 -10.83
N LEU A 240 -4.70 30.27 -11.69
CA LEU A 240 -6.01 30.77 -11.27
C LEU A 240 -6.92 29.63 -10.80
N ALA A 241 -6.88 28.48 -11.49
CA ALA A 241 -7.62 27.29 -11.07
C ALA A 241 -7.19 26.78 -9.69
N TYR A 242 -5.88 26.75 -9.43
CA TYR A 242 -5.33 26.43 -8.11
C TYR A 242 -5.72 27.46 -7.04
N HIS A 243 -5.64 28.76 -7.32
CA HIS A 243 -6.03 29.78 -6.34
C HIS A 243 -7.52 29.71 -6.00
N MET A 244 -8.38 29.38 -6.96
CA MET A 244 -9.80 29.11 -6.70
C MET A 244 -10.00 27.91 -5.77
N GLU A 245 -9.35 26.78 -6.07
CA GLU A 245 -9.39 25.59 -5.21
C GLU A 245 -8.99 25.93 -3.77
N GLN A 246 -7.84 26.60 -3.59
CA GLN A 246 -7.34 26.92 -2.25
C GLN A 246 -8.29 27.85 -1.47
N ARG A 247 -8.95 28.80 -2.14
CA ARG A 247 -9.95 29.67 -1.48
C ARG A 247 -11.20 28.92 -1.07
N LEU A 248 -11.73 28.06 -1.93
CA LEU A 248 -12.87 27.20 -1.58
C LEU A 248 -12.54 26.30 -0.40
N LEU A 249 -11.38 25.64 -0.44
CA LEU A 249 -10.94 24.80 0.67
C LEU A 249 -10.78 25.63 1.94
N LEU A 250 -10.23 26.84 1.87
CA LEU A 250 -10.07 27.73 3.04
C LEU A 250 -11.42 28.15 3.61
N HIS A 251 -12.38 28.50 2.77
CA HIS A 251 -13.74 28.87 3.19
C HIS A 251 -14.44 27.72 3.91
N PHE A 252 -14.22 26.48 3.48
CA PHE A 252 -14.78 25.28 4.10
C PHE A 252 -13.81 24.59 5.06
N ALA A 253 -12.89 25.31 5.70
CA ALA A 253 -11.85 24.73 6.57
C ALA A 253 -12.43 23.81 7.65
N ASP A 254 -13.51 24.22 8.31
CA ASP A 254 -14.17 23.47 9.38
C ASP A 254 -14.97 22.25 8.88
N HIS A 255 -15.22 22.19 7.58
CA HIS A 255 -15.94 21.10 6.92
C HIS A 255 -15.01 20.09 6.24
N ARG A 256 -13.69 20.30 6.29
CA ARG A 256 -12.71 19.40 5.67
C ARG A 256 -12.67 18.06 6.39
N HIS A 257 -12.59 17.00 5.60
CA HIS A 257 -12.42 15.66 6.12
C HIS A 257 -11.03 15.52 6.77
N PRO A 258 -10.92 14.99 8.01
CA PRO A 258 -9.65 14.94 8.75
C PRO A 258 -8.56 14.12 8.04
N ALA A 259 -8.95 13.14 7.22
CA ALA A 259 -8.02 12.31 6.45
C ALA A 259 -7.72 12.82 5.03
N ASN A 260 -8.44 13.84 4.54
CA ASN A 260 -8.26 14.39 3.20
C ASN A 260 -8.77 15.85 3.12
N ASN A 261 -7.82 16.79 3.05
CA ASN A 261 -8.11 18.23 3.04
C ASN A 261 -8.79 18.73 1.77
N GLU A 262 -8.86 17.91 0.72
CA GLU A 262 -9.57 18.21 -0.53
C GLU A 262 -11.01 17.69 -0.52
N ILE A 263 -11.42 16.98 0.53
CA ILE A 263 -12.78 16.48 0.71
C ILE A 263 -13.45 17.33 1.78
N ILE A 264 -14.65 17.81 1.50
CA ILE A 264 -15.52 18.49 2.45
C ILE A 264 -16.78 17.65 2.69
N THR A 265 -17.29 17.69 3.91
CA THR A 265 -18.45 16.92 4.35
C THR A 265 -19.42 17.79 5.14
N GLY A 266 -20.71 17.49 5.07
CA GLY A 266 -21.73 18.21 5.85
C GLY A 266 -22.06 19.61 5.33
N VAL A 267 -21.60 19.98 4.13
CA VAL A 267 -21.93 21.24 3.44
C VAL A 267 -23.15 21.02 2.55
N LYS A 268 -24.11 21.94 2.60
CA LYS A 268 -25.30 21.89 1.71
C LYS A 268 -24.92 22.31 0.29
N GLU A 269 -25.59 21.75 -0.72
CA GLU A 269 -25.27 22.10 -2.13
C GLU A 269 -25.46 23.59 -2.42
N ASP A 270 -26.48 24.25 -1.86
CA ASP A 270 -26.69 25.70 -2.03
C ASP A 270 -25.57 26.54 -1.42
N GLU A 271 -24.97 26.08 -0.32
CA GLU A 271 -23.88 26.75 0.36
C GLU A 271 -22.59 26.65 -0.45
N LEU A 272 -22.30 25.46 -0.97
CA LEU A 272 -21.25 25.28 -1.97
C LEU A 272 -21.50 26.26 -3.12
N GLY A 273 -22.75 26.46 -3.54
CA GLY A 273 -23.15 27.20 -4.75
C GLY A 273 -22.79 28.67 -4.68
N ARG A 274 -23.17 29.26 -3.54
CA ARG A 274 -22.80 30.63 -3.21
C ARG A 274 -21.28 30.79 -3.12
N ALA A 275 -20.59 29.87 -2.44
CA ALA A 275 -19.13 29.90 -2.37
C ALA A 275 -18.50 29.74 -3.77
N TRP A 276 -18.99 28.85 -4.62
CA TRP A 276 -18.45 28.67 -5.95
C TRP A 276 -18.61 29.92 -6.82
N GLN A 277 -19.81 30.51 -6.84
CA GLN A 277 -20.07 31.76 -7.55
C GLN A 277 -19.19 32.90 -7.03
N ASN A 278 -19.09 33.07 -5.71
CA ASN A 278 -18.24 34.08 -5.10
C ASN A 278 -16.76 33.87 -5.45
N GLY A 279 -16.30 32.62 -5.52
CA GLY A 279 -14.92 32.30 -5.82
C GLY A 279 -14.58 32.62 -7.29
N VAL A 280 -15.49 32.31 -8.21
CA VAL A 280 -15.38 32.68 -9.63
C VAL A 280 -15.32 34.21 -9.78
N LEU A 281 -16.20 34.93 -9.07
CA LEU A 281 -16.23 36.40 -9.05
C LEU A 281 -15.11 37.04 -8.21
N ARG A 282 -14.26 36.23 -7.58
CA ARG A 282 -13.20 36.60 -6.65
C ARG A 282 -13.63 37.42 -5.43
N LYS A 283 -14.85 37.23 -4.96
CA LYS A 283 -15.44 37.86 -3.76
C LYS A 283 -15.35 36.97 -2.51
N LEU A 284 -14.36 36.06 -2.50
CA LEU A 284 -14.16 34.99 -1.55
C LEU A 284 -12.75 35.08 -0.97
#